data_AF-A0AAV9T9L7-F1
#
_entry.id   AF-A0AAV9T9L7-F1
#
_cell.length_a   1.000
_cell.length_b   1.000
_cell.length_c   1.000
_cell.angle_alpha   90.00
_cell.angle_beta   90.00
_cell.angle_gamma   90.00
#
_symmetry.space_group_name_H-M   'P 1'
#
loop_
_entity.id
_entity.type
_entity.pdbx_description
1 polymer ?
#
loop_
_entity_poly.entity_id
_entity_poly.type
_entity_poly.pdbx_seq_one_letter_code
_entity_poly.pdbx_strand_id
1 'polypeptide(L)'
;MAGLQAQRTAMISAFSTLQSEMGSLGQTSALLQSNANILVEALRKADAVIEGSSRQTAPDIDELLVAPTVVANQLYALVAEEKAIGDTIFVLGRAVERGRISPAVFSKTTRSLAREWYLKKALVRKIGKGMGLTA
;
A
#
# COMPACT_ATOMS: atom_id res chain seq x y z
N MET A 1 25.62 -62.77 32.38
CA MET A 1 25.61 -61.52 33.18
C MET A 1 25.65 -60.24 32.32
N ALA A 2 26.37 -60.20 31.19
CA ALA A 2 26.46 -58.99 30.34
C ALA A 2 25.11 -58.51 29.74
N GLY A 3 24.21 -59.43 29.37
CA GLY A 3 22.90 -59.08 28.79
C GLY A 3 21.96 -58.33 29.74
N LEU A 4 21.96 -58.70 31.03
CA LEU A 4 21.16 -58.02 32.07
C LEU A 4 21.67 -56.60 32.37
N GLN A 5 22.99 -56.41 32.34
CA GLN A 5 23.60 -55.08 32.49
C GLN A 5 23.28 -54.20 31.28
N ALA A 6 23.38 -54.74 30.06
CA ALA A 6 23.00 -54.03 28.84
C ALA A 6 21.50 -53.63 28.84
N GLN A 7 20.62 -54.52 29.30
CA GLN A 7 19.19 -54.23 29.41
C GLN A 7 18.90 -53.15 30.46
N ARG A 8 19.60 -53.18 31.61
CA ARG A 8 19.48 -52.14 32.64
C ARG A 8 19.93 -50.78 32.10
N THR A 9 21.05 -50.73 31.39
CA THR A 9 21.56 -49.49 30.79
C THR A 9 20.62 -48.95 29.71
N ALA A 10 20.06 -49.82 28.87
CA ALA A 10 19.06 -49.46 27.87
C ALA A 10 17.76 -48.92 28.51
N MET A 11 17.32 -49.51 29.63
CA MET A 11 16.15 -49.02 30.36
C MET A 11 16.40 -47.64 30.98
N ILE A 12 17.59 -47.42 31.55
CA ILE A 12 17.98 -46.10 32.12
C ILE A 12 18.08 -45.05 31.01
N SER A 13 18.66 -45.37 29.85
CA SER A 13 18.74 -44.43 28.73
C SER A 13 17.35 -44.12 28.19
N ALA A 14 16.49 -45.13 27.99
CA ALA A 14 15.11 -44.94 27.54
C ALA A 14 14.32 -44.06 28.52
N PHE A 15 14.52 -44.24 29.83
CA PHE A 15 13.91 -43.39 30.85
C PHE A 15 14.38 -41.94 30.76
N SER A 16 15.68 -41.70 30.56
CA SER A 16 16.20 -40.34 30.36
C SER A 16 15.68 -39.68 29.07
N THR A 17 15.55 -40.43 27.98
CA THR A 17 14.99 -39.94 26.72
C THR A 17 13.53 -39.56 26.89
N LEU A 18 12.71 -40.43 27.48
CA LEU A 18 11.30 -40.13 27.77
C LEU A 18 11.14 -38.91 28.68
N GLN A 19 12.00 -38.73 29.67
CA GLN A 19 11.97 -37.56 30.54
C GLN A 19 12.27 -36.27 29.76
N SER A 20 13.23 -36.31 28.82
CA SER A 20 13.54 -35.18 27.94
C SER A 20 12.43 -34.88 26.94
N GLU A 21 11.80 -35.91 26.36
CA GLU A 21 10.67 -35.77 25.44
C GLU A 21 9.42 -35.21 26.15
N MET A 22 9.19 -35.60 27.40
CA MET A 22 8.09 -35.04 28.19
C MET A 22 8.31 -33.56 28.50
N GLY A 23 9.56 -33.15 28.72
CA GLY A 23 9.94 -31.73 28.84
C GLY A 23 9.72 -30.95 27.54
N SER A 24 10.13 -31.50 26.40
CA SER A 24 9.94 -30.84 25.10
C SER A 24 8.46 -30.74 24.71
N LEU A 25 7.66 -31.78 24.94
CA LEU A 25 6.21 -31.75 24.74
C LEU A 25 5.53 -30.71 25.63
N GLY A 26 5.94 -30.59 26.89
CA GLY A 26 5.45 -29.54 27.79
C GLY A 26 5.76 -28.13 27.27
N GLN A 27 6.98 -27.91 26.79
CA GLN A 27 7.38 -26.64 26.19
C GLN A 27 6.58 -26.32 24.91
N THR A 28 6.45 -27.29 24.00
CA THR A 28 5.68 -27.14 22.76
C THR A 28 4.20 -26.88 23.06
N SER A 29 3.62 -27.56 24.04
CA SER A 29 2.24 -27.33 24.49
C SER A 29 2.03 -25.91 25.01
N ALA A 30 2.94 -25.41 25.84
CA ALA A 30 2.88 -24.03 26.33
C ALA A 30 3.01 -23.01 25.18
N LEU A 31 3.87 -23.29 24.20
CA LEU A 31 4.05 -22.46 22.99
C LEU A 31 2.78 -22.43 22.13
N LEU A 32 2.17 -23.59 21.88
CA LEU A 32 0.91 -23.70 21.14
C LEU A 32 -0.22 -22.96 21.85
N GLN A 33 -0.31 -23.09 23.18
CA GLN A 33 -1.31 -22.38 23.96
C GLN A 33 -1.11 -20.86 23.89
N SER A 34 0.12 -20.38 23.97
CA SER A 34 0.45 -18.97 23.80
C SER A 34 0.06 -18.45 22.41
N ASN A 35 0.46 -19.17 21.35
CA ASN A 35 0.13 -18.80 19.97
C ASN A 35 -1.39 -18.81 19.71
N ALA A 36 -2.11 -19.79 20.25
CA ALA A 36 -3.57 -19.84 20.17
C ALA A 36 -4.19 -18.60 20.83
N ASN A 37 -3.71 -18.21 22.01
CA ASN A 37 -4.19 -17.01 22.69
C ASN A 37 -3.90 -15.73 21.88
N ILE A 38 -2.71 -15.60 21.30
CA ILE A 38 -2.33 -14.47 20.43
C ILE A 38 -3.26 -14.39 19.21
N LEU A 39 -3.54 -15.53 18.57
CA LEU A 39 -4.43 -15.59 17.40
C LEU A 39 -5.86 -15.20 17.76
N VAL A 40 -6.38 -15.71 18.88
CA VAL A 40 -7.73 -15.35 19.36
C VAL A 40 -7.83 -13.86 19.68
N GLU A 41 -6.80 -13.28 20.29
CA GLU A 41 -6.77 -11.84 20.57
C GLU A 41 -6.67 -11.00 19.29
N ALA A 42 -5.85 -11.42 18.32
CA ALA A 42 -5.73 -10.76 17.02
C ALA A 42 -7.04 -10.81 16.22
N LEU A 43 -7.73 -11.95 16.22
CA LEU A 43 -9.05 -12.10 15.60
C LEU A 43 -10.06 -11.15 16.24
N ARG A 44 -10.15 -11.12 17.59
CA ARG A 44 -11.04 -10.19 18.28
C ARG A 44 -10.76 -8.72 17.96
N LYS A 45 -9.48 -8.34 17.84
CA LYS A 45 -9.10 -6.98 17.45
C LYS A 45 -9.51 -6.67 16.00
N ALA A 46 -9.32 -7.61 15.09
CA ALA A 46 -9.76 -7.46 13.70
C ALA A 46 -11.29 -7.32 13.60
N ASP A 47 -12.05 -8.17 14.30
CA ASP A 47 -13.52 -8.10 14.35
C ASP A 47 -14.00 -6.74 14.89
N ALA A 48 -13.38 -6.24 15.97
CA ALA A 48 -13.70 -4.92 16.51
C ALA A 48 -13.43 -3.77 15.52
N VAL A 49 -12.34 -3.87 14.73
CA VAL A 49 -12.03 -2.89 13.66
C VAL A 49 -13.05 -2.98 12.52
N ILE A 50 -13.49 -4.19 12.14
CA ILE A 50 -14.49 -4.40 11.09
C ILE A 50 -15.86 -3.89 11.52
N GLU A 51 -16.31 -4.21 12.74
CA GLU A 51 -17.57 -3.68 13.27
C GLU A 51 -17.51 -2.15 13.39
N GLY A 52 -16.37 -1.60 13.84
CA GLY A 52 -16.14 -0.16 13.90
C GLY A 52 -16.17 0.52 12.54
N SER A 53 -15.58 -0.11 11.50
CA SER A 53 -15.53 0.44 10.14
C SER A 53 -16.86 0.29 9.40
N SER A 54 -17.66 -0.73 9.68
CA SER A 54 -18.98 -0.93 9.07
C SER A 54 -19.97 0.22 9.33
N ARG A 55 -19.74 0.99 10.40
CA ARG A 55 -20.55 2.17 10.77
C ARG A 55 -20.00 3.48 10.20
N GLN A 56 -18.83 3.45 9.56
CA GLN A 56 -18.21 4.62 8.96
C GLN A 56 -18.60 4.69 7.47
N THR A 57 -18.87 5.90 6.99
CA THR A 57 -18.99 6.15 5.56
C THR A 57 -17.68 5.77 4.90
N ALA A 58 -17.73 4.99 3.81
CA ALA A 58 -16.55 4.67 3.04
C ALA A 58 -15.88 5.98 2.58
N PRO A 59 -14.59 6.20 2.89
CA PRO A 59 -13.89 7.40 2.43
C PRO A 59 -13.80 7.38 0.91
N ASP A 60 -13.69 8.57 0.32
CA ASP A 60 -13.44 8.68 -1.12
C ASP A 60 -12.07 8.02 -1.45
N ILE A 61 -11.98 7.40 -2.62
CA ILE A 61 -10.76 6.73 -3.09
C ILE A 61 -9.61 7.73 -3.16
N ASP A 62 -9.91 8.98 -3.52
CA ASP A 62 -8.95 10.07 -3.61
C ASP A 62 -8.43 10.52 -2.22
N GLU A 63 -9.14 10.18 -1.13
CA GLU A 63 -8.73 10.48 0.25
C GLU A 63 -7.93 9.35 0.90
N LEU A 64 -7.92 8.15 0.30
CA LEU A 64 -7.20 6.98 0.83
C LEU A 64 -5.70 7.02 0.52
N LEU A 65 -5.32 7.54 -0.65
CA LEU A 65 -3.94 7.58 -1.13
C LEU A 65 -3.45 9.02 -1.31
N VAL A 66 -3.24 9.67 -0.17
CA VAL A 66 -2.74 11.04 -0.09
C VAL A 66 -1.22 11.02 0.09
N ALA A 67 -0.54 11.92 -0.62
CA ALA A 67 0.89 12.09 -0.50
C ALA A 67 1.29 12.60 0.90
N PRO A 68 2.49 12.26 1.40
CA PRO A 68 2.90 12.54 2.78
C PRO A 68 3.03 14.03 3.13
N THR A 69 3.02 14.93 2.15
CA THR A 69 3.02 16.39 2.37
C THR A 69 2.01 17.09 1.47
N VAL A 70 1.50 18.24 1.92
CA VAL A 70 0.58 19.08 1.14
C VAL A 70 1.17 19.47 -0.22
N VAL A 71 2.48 19.76 -0.25
CA VAL A 71 3.19 20.12 -1.48
C VAL A 71 3.30 18.93 -2.44
N ALA A 72 3.45 17.71 -1.92
CA ALA A 72 3.45 16.51 -2.75
C ALA A 72 2.07 16.23 -3.36
N ASN A 73 0.98 16.46 -2.62
CA ASN A 73 -0.38 16.38 -3.18
C ASN A 73 -0.61 17.43 -4.27
N GLN A 74 -0.15 18.65 -4.03
CA GLN A 74 -0.20 19.71 -5.02
C GLN A 74 0.57 19.31 -6.29
N LEU A 75 1.75 18.70 -6.14
CA LEU A 75 2.54 18.21 -7.27
C LEU A 75 1.77 17.13 -8.06
N TYR A 76 1.13 16.18 -7.37
CA TYR A 76 0.34 15.13 -8.01
C TYR A 76 -0.80 15.72 -8.85
N ALA A 77 -1.61 16.60 -8.25
CA ALA A 77 -2.70 17.29 -8.94
C ALA A 77 -2.21 18.09 -10.15
N LEU A 78 -1.15 18.88 -9.99
CA LEU A 78 -0.60 19.69 -11.07
C LEU A 78 -0.06 18.87 -12.24
N VAL A 79 0.55 17.71 -11.96
CA VAL A 79 1.02 16.79 -13.01
C VAL A 79 -0.17 16.17 -13.74
N ALA A 80 -1.21 15.74 -13.02
CA ALA A 80 -2.43 15.20 -13.63
C ALA A 80 -3.10 16.25 -14.53
N GLU A 81 -3.25 17.48 -14.06
CA GLU A 81 -3.80 18.60 -14.82
C GLU A 81 -2.93 18.95 -16.06
N GLU A 82 -1.60 18.92 -15.94
CA GLU A 82 -0.67 19.15 -17.06
C GLU A 82 -0.89 18.14 -18.19
N LYS A 83 -1.11 16.87 -17.85
CA LYS A 83 -1.43 15.81 -18.82
C LYS A 83 -2.82 15.98 -19.40
N ALA A 84 -3.82 16.24 -18.56
CA ALA A 84 -5.20 16.42 -19.00
C ALA A 84 -5.34 17.58 -20.01
N ILE A 85 -4.61 18.68 -19.83
CA ILE A 85 -4.60 19.80 -20.79
C ILE A 85 -3.98 19.35 -22.13
N GLY A 86 -2.90 18.59 -22.10
CA GLY A 86 -2.28 18.04 -23.31
C GLY A 86 -3.26 17.16 -24.11
N ASP A 87 -3.95 16.26 -23.42
CA ASP A 87 -4.98 15.41 -24.02
C ASP A 87 -6.16 16.22 -24.55
N THR A 88 -6.57 17.27 -23.84
CA THR A 88 -7.62 18.18 -24.28
C THR A 88 -7.26 18.87 -25.59
N ILE A 89 -6.03 19.40 -25.70
CA ILE A 89 -5.54 20.01 -26.94
C ILE A 89 -5.51 18.99 -28.08
N PHE A 90 -5.07 17.76 -27.81
CA PHE A 90 -5.06 16.67 -28.79
C PHE A 90 -6.47 16.34 -29.30
N VAL A 91 -7.46 16.22 -28.41
CA VAL A 91 -8.86 15.97 -28.78
C VAL A 91 -9.46 17.14 -29.56
N LEU A 92 -9.14 18.38 -29.17
CA LEU A 92 -9.54 19.58 -29.90
C LEU A 92 -8.98 19.60 -31.33
N GLY A 93 -7.74 19.18 -31.53
CA GLY A 93 -7.15 19.03 -32.87
C GLY A 93 -7.98 18.11 -33.77
N ARG A 94 -8.32 16.92 -33.26
CA ARG A 94 -9.20 15.97 -33.98
C ARG A 94 -10.62 16.51 -34.21
N ALA A 95 -11.11 17.41 -33.36
CA ALA A 95 -12.42 18.02 -33.53
C ALA A 95 -12.45 19.03 -34.68
N VAL A 96 -11.37 19.80 -34.89
CA VAL A 96 -11.22 20.70 -36.05
C VAL A 96 -11.10 19.91 -37.34
N GLU A 97 -10.26 18.87 -37.36
CA GLU A 97 -10.05 18.03 -38.55
C GLU A 97 -11.35 17.40 -39.05
N ARG A 98 -12.27 17.08 -38.11
CA ARG A 98 -13.60 16.54 -38.41
C ARG A 98 -14.67 17.61 -38.67
N GLY A 99 -14.31 18.89 -38.70
CA GLY A 99 -15.23 20.00 -38.93
C GLY A 99 -16.25 20.24 -37.81
N ARG A 100 -16.06 19.67 -36.61
CA ARG A 100 -16.99 19.86 -35.47
C ARG A 100 -16.84 21.21 -34.79
N ILE A 101 -15.67 21.83 -34.92
CA ILE A 101 -15.37 23.17 -34.40
C ILE A 101 -14.68 23.99 -35.48
N SER A 102 -14.92 25.31 -35.48
CA SER A 102 -14.27 26.20 -36.45
C SER A 102 -12.79 26.43 -36.10
N PRO A 103 -11.92 26.66 -37.10
CA PRO A 103 -10.50 26.94 -36.86
C PRO A 103 -10.26 28.15 -35.95
N ALA A 104 -11.14 29.17 -36.03
CA ALA A 104 -11.07 30.36 -35.18
C ALA A 104 -11.29 30.04 -33.70
N VAL A 105 -12.30 29.20 -33.39
CA VAL A 105 -12.58 28.75 -32.01
C VAL A 105 -11.41 27.92 -31.49
N PHE A 106 -10.92 26.97 -32.28
CA PHE A 106 -9.76 26.16 -31.91
C PHE A 106 -8.52 26.99 -31.60
N SER A 107 -8.17 27.96 -32.46
CA SER A 107 -7.01 28.81 -32.23
C SER A 107 -7.11 29.57 -30.91
N LYS A 108 -8.30 30.09 -30.60
CA LYS A 108 -8.57 30.81 -29.35
C LYS A 108 -8.47 29.90 -28.13
N THR A 109 -9.14 28.75 -28.14
CA THR A 109 -9.17 27.81 -27.00
C THR A 109 -7.81 27.18 -26.75
N THR A 110 -7.13 26.73 -27.81
CA THR A 110 -5.80 26.12 -27.72
C THR A 110 -4.76 27.10 -27.19
N ARG A 111 -4.82 28.39 -27.57
CA ARG A 111 -3.92 29.41 -26.99
C ARG A 111 -4.13 29.61 -25.49
N SER A 112 -5.39 29.63 -25.05
CA SER A 112 -5.72 29.74 -23.62
C SER A 112 -5.22 28.54 -22.83
N LEU A 113 -5.50 27.33 -23.32
CA LEU A 113 -5.05 26.08 -22.71
C LEU A 113 -3.53 25.95 -22.70
N ALA A 114 -2.85 26.34 -23.79
CA ALA A 114 -1.39 26.32 -23.86
C ALA A 114 -0.73 27.27 -22.86
N ARG A 115 -1.34 28.44 -22.60
CA ARG A 115 -0.88 29.36 -21.56
C ARG A 115 -0.98 28.72 -20.17
N GLU A 116 -2.12 28.11 -19.87
CA GLU A 116 -2.33 27.41 -18.60
C GLU A 116 -1.36 26.23 -18.46
N TRP A 117 -1.19 25.44 -19.52
CA TRP A 117 -0.26 24.32 -19.59
C TRP A 117 1.18 24.73 -19.25
N TYR A 118 1.64 25.86 -19.82
CA TYR A 118 2.95 26.40 -19.51
C TYR A 118 3.11 26.77 -18.03
N LEU A 119 2.11 27.45 -17.44
CA LEU A 119 2.15 27.85 -16.04
C LEU A 119 2.17 26.64 -15.10
N LYS A 120 1.34 25.62 -15.37
CA LYS A 120 1.34 24.38 -14.59
C LYS A 120 2.67 23.64 -14.73
N LYS A 121 3.23 23.53 -15.94
CA LYS A 121 4.54 22.92 -16.19
C LYS A 121 5.67 23.65 -15.46
N ALA A 122 5.66 24.98 -15.45
CA ALA A 122 6.64 25.78 -14.71
C ALA A 122 6.50 25.59 -13.19
N LEU A 123 5.27 25.52 -12.67
CA LEU A 123 5.01 25.30 -11.25
C LEU A 123 5.44 23.89 -10.81
N VAL A 124 5.14 22.86 -11.60
CA VAL A 124 5.61 21.48 -11.40
C VAL A 124 7.13 21.44 -11.26
N ARG A 125 7.87 22.11 -12.16
CA ARG A 125 9.34 22.19 -12.09
C ARG A 125 9.83 22.91 -10.84
N LYS A 126 9.17 24.02 -10.46
CA LYS A 126 9.53 24.77 -9.25
C LYS A 126 9.33 23.93 -7.98
N ILE A 127 8.20 23.21 -7.90
CA ILE A 127 7.90 22.31 -6.78
C ILE A 127 8.86 21.13 -6.77
N GLY A 128 9.10 20.49 -7.92
CA GLY A 128 10.04 19.38 -8.05
C GLY A 128 11.45 19.74 -7.57
N LYS A 129 11.95 20.94 -7.93
CA LYS A 129 13.22 21.47 -7.43
C LYS A 129 13.18 21.73 -5.92
N GLY A 130 12.11 22.32 -5.41
CA GLY A 130 11.93 22.59 -3.98
C GLY A 130 11.84 21.32 -3.13
N MET A 131 11.33 20.22 -3.70
CA MET A 131 11.25 18.91 -3.05
C MET A 131 12.49 18.03 -3.25
N GLY A 132 13.47 18.48 -4.02
CA GLY A 132 14.68 17.69 -4.34
C GLY A 132 14.45 16.52 -5.29
N LEU A 133 13.34 16.53 -6.06
CA LEU A 133 12.98 15.48 -7.02
C LEU A 133 13.66 15.66 -8.39
N THR A 134 14.10 16.88 -8.70
CA THR A 134 14.79 17.22 -9.94
C THR A 134 16.10 17.93 -9.60
N ALA A 135 17.22 17.36 -10.05
CA ALA A 135 18.52 18.04 -10.06
C ALA A 135 18.52 19.21 -11.06
#